data_AF-A0A811QRB4-F1
#
_entry.id   AF-A0A811QRB4-F1
#
_cell.length_a   1.000
_cell.length_b   1.000
_cell.length_c   1.000
_cell.angle_alpha   90.00
_cell.angle_beta   90.00
_cell.angle_gamma   90.00
#
_symmetry.space_group_name_H-M   'P 1'
#
loop_
_entity.id
_entity.type
_entity.pdbx_description
1 polymer ?
#
loop_
_entity_poly.entity_id
_entity_poly.type
_entity_poly.pdbx_seq_one_letter_code
_entity_poly.pdbx_strand_id
1 'polypeptide(L)'
;MGFHFLARISALFHAVILVSLWERAGGIGSSLSALAMEEFVMGDHVRLMASTRHALELTVSSRLFAKLYGLFDSDAEFRDALARVRGGPDAERLRIVAYGLGGAQYSWAPRFHLAVLLLLRVAFPDAIGDVEVVCSTVAPVERQAMEELGCVVTASVQQ
;
A
#
# COMPACT_ATOMS: atom_id res chain seq x y z
N MET A 1 -2.59 4.70 27.35
CA MET A 1 -2.67 5.79 26.36
C MET A 1 -2.19 5.23 25.03
N GLY A 2 -3.00 5.20 23.97
CA GLY A 2 -2.50 4.70 22.67
C GLY A 2 -3.51 4.38 21.57
N PHE A 3 -4.81 4.26 21.84
CA PHE A 3 -5.80 3.92 20.79
C PHE A 3 -6.24 5.11 19.91
N HIS A 4 -5.96 6.35 20.32
CA HIS A 4 -6.24 7.54 19.52
C HIS A 4 -5.17 7.84 18.44
N PHE A 5 -4.05 7.11 18.42
CA PHE A 5 -2.93 7.38 17.51
C PHE A 5 -3.09 6.68 16.15
N LEU A 6 -3.60 5.45 16.15
CA LEU A 6 -3.94 4.67 14.95
C LEU A 6 -5.07 5.31 14.12
N ALA A 7 -5.99 6.03 14.78
CA ALA A 7 -7.13 6.66 14.11
C ALA A 7 -6.73 7.87 13.22
N ARG A 8 -5.64 8.58 13.53
CA ARG A 8 -5.23 9.79 12.76
C ARG A 8 -4.42 9.47 11.51
N ILE A 9 -3.65 8.38 11.51
CA ILE A 9 -2.95 7.90 10.30
C ILE A 9 -3.96 7.28 9.33
N SER A 10 -4.94 6.53 9.86
CA SER A 10 -6.12 6.11 9.09
C SER A 10 -6.83 7.31 8.47
N ALA A 11 -7.00 8.43 9.18
CA ALA A 11 -7.66 9.61 8.63
C ALA A 11 -6.84 10.36 7.55
N LEU A 12 -5.51 10.44 7.67
CA LEU A 12 -4.67 11.09 6.65
C LEU A 12 -4.52 10.24 5.39
N PHE A 13 -4.32 8.93 5.54
CA PHE A 13 -4.29 8.01 4.40
C PHE A 13 -5.68 7.79 3.80
N HIS A 14 -6.75 7.65 4.61
CA HIS A 14 -8.12 7.61 4.06
C HIS A 14 -8.48 8.93 3.39
N ALA A 15 -8.16 10.10 3.95
CA ALA A 15 -8.50 11.36 3.29
C ALA A 15 -7.73 11.55 1.98
N VAL A 16 -6.43 11.24 1.94
CA VAL A 16 -5.63 11.37 0.70
C VAL A 16 -6.02 10.32 -0.34
N ILE A 17 -6.32 9.08 0.08
CA ILE A 17 -6.76 7.99 -0.80
C ILE A 17 -8.19 8.21 -1.28
N LEU A 18 -9.16 8.59 -0.42
CA LEU A 18 -10.54 8.89 -0.83
C LEU A 18 -10.62 10.15 -1.69
N VAL A 19 -9.90 11.23 -1.37
CA VAL A 19 -9.90 12.44 -2.21
C VAL A 19 -9.27 12.14 -3.58
N SER A 20 -8.23 11.32 -3.63
CA SER A 20 -7.60 10.93 -4.90
C SER A 20 -8.38 9.87 -5.68
N LEU A 21 -9.16 8.99 -5.03
CA LEU A 21 -10.04 8.03 -5.70
C LEU A 21 -11.32 8.72 -6.22
N TRP A 22 -11.88 9.65 -5.44
CA TRP A 22 -13.10 10.37 -5.80
C TRP A 22 -12.87 11.34 -6.97
N GLU A 23 -11.75 12.07 -7.01
CA GLU A 23 -11.44 12.95 -8.14
C GLU A 23 -11.02 12.21 -9.44
N ARG A 24 -10.72 10.90 -9.38
CA ARG A 24 -10.28 10.11 -10.55
C ARG A 24 -11.26 9.06 -11.05
N ALA A 25 -12.33 8.77 -10.30
CA ALA A 25 -13.44 7.95 -10.79
C ALA A 25 -14.19 8.62 -11.95
N GLY A 26 -13.94 9.91 -12.23
CA GLY A 26 -14.53 10.65 -13.35
C GLY A 26 -13.79 10.60 -14.69
N GLY A 27 -12.63 9.94 -14.85
CA GLY A 27 -11.83 10.22 -16.06
C GLY A 27 -10.74 9.26 -16.54
N ILE A 28 -10.70 7.98 -16.14
CA ILE A 28 -9.72 7.01 -16.69
C ILE A 28 -10.41 5.67 -16.98
N GLY A 29 -11.37 5.68 -17.90
CA GLY A 29 -12.28 4.56 -18.14
C GLY A 29 -11.90 3.60 -19.29
N SER A 30 -10.83 3.82 -20.06
CA SER A 30 -10.68 3.09 -21.34
C SER A 30 -9.40 2.28 -21.55
N SER A 31 -8.27 2.53 -20.88
CA SER A 31 -7.04 1.75 -21.13
C SER A 31 -6.68 0.73 -20.04
N LEU A 32 -7.16 0.90 -18.80
CA LEU A 32 -6.90 -0.03 -17.69
C LEU A 32 -7.82 -1.26 -17.69
N SER A 33 -8.95 -1.18 -18.38
CA SER A 33 -9.92 -2.28 -18.50
C SER A 33 -9.36 -3.48 -19.27
N ALA A 34 -8.45 -3.26 -20.24
CA ALA A 34 -7.83 -4.34 -21.00
C ALA A 34 -6.76 -5.12 -20.22
N LEU A 35 -6.11 -4.50 -19.22
CA LEU A 35 -5.11 -5.14 -18.35
C LEU A 35 -5.74 -5.82 -17.12
N ALA A 36 -7.01 -5.56 -16.83
CA ALA A 36 -7.69 -6.03 -15.62
C ALA A 36 -8.27 -7.46 -15.74
N MET A 37 -8.16 -8.11 -16.90
CA MET A 37 -8.81 -9.39 -17.18
C MET A 37 -7.80 -10.52 -17.46
N GLU A 38 -6.72 -10.58 -16.66
CA GLU A 38 -5.96 -11.83 -16.55
C GLU A 38 -6.75 -12.80 -15.67
N GLU A 39 -7.21 -13.89 -16.27
CA GLU A 39 -7.80 -15.03 -15.57
C GLU A 39 -6.68 -15.73 -14.76
N PHE A 40 -6.60 -15.40 -13.47
CA PHE A 40 -5.69 -16.10 -12.56
C PHE A 40 -6.25 -17.47 -12.22
N VAL A 41 -5.46 -18.51 -12.51
CA VAL A 41 -5.71 -19.84 -11.95
C VAL A 41 -5.48 -19.75 -10.43
N MET A 42 -6.54 -20.02 -9.67
CA MET A 42 -6.53 -20.09 -8.21
C MET A 42 -5.31 -20.87 -7.68
N GLY A 43 -4.52 -20.24 -6.81
CA GLY A 43 -3.39 -20.90 -6.15
C GLY A 43 -2.07 -20.92 -6.92
N ASP A 44 -1.97 -20.30 -8.10
CA ASP A 44 -0.69 -20.17 -8.81
C ASP A 44 0.16 -19.03 -8.22
N HIS A 45 0.99 -19.40 -7.24
CA HIS A 45 1.93 -18.49 -6.57
C HIS A 45 2.89 -17.80 -7.53
N VAL A 46 3.39 -18.53 -8.54
CA VAL A 46 4.40 -18.02 -9.47
C VAL A 46 3.80 -16.91 -10.33
N ARG A 47 2.57 -17.11 -10.82
CA ARG A 47 1.84 -16.08 -11.57
C ARG A 47 1.49 -14.88 -10.70
N LEU A 48 1.03 -15.10 -9.47
CA LEU A 48 0.72 -14.01 -8.54
C LEU A 48 1.96 -13.14 -8.27
N MET A 49 3.11 -13.78 -8.01
CA MET A 49 4.37 -13.08 -7.79
C MET A 49 4.85 -12.32 -9.04
N ALA A 50 4.79 -12.96 -10.22
CA ALA A 50 5.15 -12.30 -11.48
C ALA A 50 4.28 -11.07 -11.75
N SER A 51 2.97 -11.20 -11.55
CA SER A 51 2.03 -10.11 -11.76
C SER A 51 2.18 -8.98 -10.72
N THR A 52 2.48 -9.32 -9.47
CA THR A 52 2.74 -8.32 -8.43
C THR A 52 4.05 -7.57 -8.68
N ARG A 53 5.09 -8.24 -9.19
CA ARG A 53 6.31 -7.59 -9.66
C ARG A 53 6.05 -6.66 -10.84
N HIS A 54 5.21 -7.08 -11.78
CA HIS A 54 4.79 -6.20 -12.86
C HIS A 54 4.02 -4.97 -12.35
N ALA A 55 3.20 -5.14 -11.30
CA ALA A 55 2.56 -4.01 -10.62
C ALA A 55 3.58 -3.05 -10.00
N LEU A 56 4.67 -3.54 -9.41
CA LEU A 56 5.77 -2.69 -8.92
C LEU A 56 6.36 -1.85 -10.07
N GLU A 57 6.70 -2.48 -11.20
CA GLU A 57 7.27 -1.80 -12.37
C GLU A 57 6.34 -0.69 -12.90
N LEU A 58 5.04 -0.99 -13.05
CA LEU A 58 4.06 -0.01 -13.51
C LEU A 58 3.81 1.11 -12.48
N THR A 59 3.93 0.79 -11.19
CA THR A 59 3.70 1.76 -10.11
C THR A 59 4.80 2.81 -10.05
N VAL A 60 6.06 2.45 -10.32
CA VAL A 60 7.18 3.40 -10.39
C VAL A 60 6.89 4.54 -11.36
N SER A 61 6.25 4.23 -12.50
CA SER A 61 5.89 5.23 -13.51
C SER A 61 4.54 5.91 -13.26
N SER A 62 3.86 5.58 -12.15
CA SER A 62 2.51 6.08 -11.88
C SER A 62 2.55 7.50 -11.32
N ARG A 63 1.58 8.33 -11.77
CA ARG A 63 1.41 9.69 -11.24
C ARG A 63 1.09 9.70 -9.73
N LEU A 64 0.45 8.64 -9.21
CA LEU A 64 0.18 8.54 -7.78
C LEU A 64 1.48 8.38 -7.00
N PHE A 65 2.33 7.44 -7.42
CA PHE A 65 3.62 7.22 -6.78
C PHE A 65 4.49 8.47 -6.86
N ALA A 66 4.59 9.12 -8.03
CA ALA A 66 5.35 10.36 -8.19
C ALA A 66 4.87 11.48 -7.24
N LYS A 67 3.56 11.64 -7.07
CA LYS A 67 2.99 12.61 -6.12
C LYS A 67 3.37 12.29 -4.68
N LEU A 68 3.21 11.03 -4.27
CA LEU A 68 3.55 10.59 -2.91
C LEU A 68 5.06 10.73 -2.67
N TYR A 69 5.89 10.30 -3.62
CA TYR A 69 7.33 10.49 -3.58
C TYR A 69 7.69 11.96 -3.35
N GLY A 70 7.10 12.88 -4.13
CA GLY A 70 7.35 14.31 -3.97
C GLY A 70 7.02 14.86 -2.57
N LEU A 71 5.96 14.35 -1.93
CA LEU A 71 5.63 14.72 -0.55
C LEU A 71 6.73 14.28 0.44
N PHE A 72 7.22 13.05 0.29
CA PHE A 72 8.25 12.53 1.19
C PHE A 72 9.63 13.15 0.92
N ASP A 73 9.94 13.47 -0.33
CA ASP A 73 11.25 13.94 -0.77
C ASP A 73 11.44 15.45 -0.56
N SER A 74 10.47 16.25 -1.00
CA SER A 74 10.66 17.70 -1.18
C SER A 74 9.73 18.57 -0.32
N ASP A 75 8.62 18.03 0.20
CA ASP A 75 7.67 18.81 1.00
C ASP A 75 8.10 18.87 2.48
N ALA A 76 8.57 20.04 2.91
CA ALA A 76 9.03 20.26 4.28
C ALA A 76 7.89 20.22 5.31
N GLU A 77 6.71 20.73 4.98
CA GLU A 77 5.57 20.73 5.90
C GLU A 77 5.08 19.30 6.14
N PHE A 78 5.06 18.48 5.08
CA PHE A 78 4.73 17.08 5.17
C PHE A 78 5.75 16.31 6.02
N ARG A 79 7.05 16.51 5.80
CA ARG A 79 8.11 15.86 6.59
C ARG A 79 8.06 16.26 8.06
N ASP A 80 7.81 17.54 8.36
CA ASP A 80 7.64 18.02 9.74
C ASP A 80 6.40 17.41 10.40
N ALA A 81 5.28 17.33 9.67
CA ALA A 81 4.08 16.66 10.17
C ALA A 81 4.34 15.17 10.42
N LEU A 82 5.04 14.50 9.51
CA LEU A 82 5.41 13.10 9.65
C LEU A 82 6.34 12.88 10.85
N ALA A 83 7.35 13.72 11.06
CA ALA A 83 8.24 13.66 12.22
C ALA A 83 7.45 13.83 13.52
N ARG A 84 6.51 14.77 13.59
CA ARG A 84 5.62 14.92 14.75
C ARG A 84 4.77 13.68 15.02
N VAL A 85 4.27 13.01 13.97
CA VAL A 85 3.53 11.75 14.09
C VAL A 85 4.44 10.60 14.52
N ARG A 86 5.70 10.59 14.11
CA ARG A 86 6.66 9.58 14.59
C ARG A 86 6.99 9.79 16.07
N GLY A 87 7.01 11.04 16.53
CA GLY A 87 7.35 11.41 17.91
C GLY A 87 8.58 12.31 18.02
N GLY A 88 9.02 12.91 16.92
CA GLY A 88 10.18 13.79 16.84
C GLY A 88 11.18 13.38 15.74
N PRO A 89 12.31 14.11 15.63
CA PRO A 89 13.35 13.83 14.64
C PRO A 89 14.06 12.49 14.83
N ASP A 90 14.17 11.98 16.07
CA ASP A 90 14.80 10.70 16.42
C ASP A 90 13.80 9.55 16.59
N ALA A 91 12.57 9.73 16.14
CA ALA A 91 11.51 8.78 16.40
C ALA A 91 11.55 7.55 15.48
N GLU A 92 10.92 6.45 15.94
CA GLU A 92 10.84 5.19 15.21
C GLU A 92 10.24 5.36 13.81
N ARG A 93 10.56 4.42 12.93
CA ARG A 93 10.05 4.39 11.55
C ARG A 93 8.54 4.17 11.59
N LEU A 94 7.81 4.82 10.69
CA LEU A 94 6.36 4.67 10.61
C LEU A 94 6.02 3.25 10.15
N ARG A 95 5.40 2.46 11.02
CA ARG A 95 4.78 1.20 10.64
C ARG A 95 3.52 1.49 9.83
N ILE A 96 3.46 1.00 8.60
CA ILE A 96 2.28 1.16 7.75
C ILE A 96 1.39 -0.05 7.96
N VAL A 97 0.12 0.18 8.34
CA VAL A 97 -0.88 -0.89 8.48
C VAL A 97 -1.91 -0.73 7.37
N ALA A 98 -1.97 -1.71 6.48
CA ALA A 98 -2.87 -1.72 5.34
C ALA A 98 -3.99 -2.76 5.57
N TYR A 99 -5.22 -2.26 5.61
CA TYR A 99 -6.42 -3.07 5.77
C TYR A 99 -7.05 -3.38 4.41
N GLY A 100 -7.66 -4.56 4.29
CA GLY A 100 -8.48 -4.88 3.11
C GLY A 100 -7.70 -5.12 1.82
N LEU A 101 -6.41 -5.47 1.91
CA LEU A 101 -5.58 -5.86 0.75
C LEU A 101 -5.82 -7.31 0.27
N GLY A 102 -6.89 -7.97 0.71
CA GLY A 102 -7.25 -9.30 0.22
C GLY A 102 -7.71 -9.27 -1.25
N GLY A 103 -7.60 -10.41 -1.94
CA GLY A 103 -8.03 -10.53 -3.34
C GLY A 103 -7.03 -10.00 -4.36
N ALA A 104 -5.75 -9.88 -3.99
CA ALA A 104 -4.64 -9.61 -4.89
C ALA A 104 -4.55 -10.64 -6.04
N GLN A 105 -4.97 -11.88 -5.80
CA GLN A 105 -5.06 -12.92 -6.82
C GLN A 105 -6.16 -12.66 -7.86
N TYR A 106 -7.18 -11.85 -7.54
CA TYR A 106 -8.32 -11.60 -8.42
C TYR A 106 -8.36 -10.20 -9.00
N SER A 107 -7.75 -9.23 -8.32
CA SER A 107 -7.90 -7.82 -8.66
C SER A 107 -6.56 -7.12 -8.77
N TRP A 108 -6.50 -6.19 -9.71
CA TRP A 108 -5.35 -5.30 -9.89
C TRP A 108 -5.20 -4.30 -8.75
N ALA A 109 -6.30 -3.80 -8.20
CA ALA A 109 -6.26 -2.71 -7.22
C ALA A 109 -5.47 -3.05 -5.94
N PRO A 110 -5.66 -4.23 -5.29
CA PRO A 110 -4.85 -4.62 -4.15
C PRO A 110 -3.36 -4.76 -4.49
N ARG A 111 -3.02 -5.32 -5.67
CA ARG A 111 -1.64 -5.43 -6.15
C ARG A 111 -0.99 -4.06 -6.32
N PHE A 112 -1.71 -3.12 -6.93
CA PHE A 112 -1.22 -1.75 -7.14
C PHE A 112 -1.04 -1.00 -5.82
N HIS A 113 -2.00 -1.10 -4.89
CA HIS A 113 -1.86 -0.49 -3.56
C HIS A 113 -0.68 -1.06 -2.80
N LEU A 114 -0.50 -2.38 -2.80
CA LEU A 114 0.65 -3.04 -2.21
C LEU A 114 1.96 -2.55 -2.84
N ALA A 115 2.01 -2.46 -4.16
CA ALA A 115 3.17 -1.96 -4.89
C ALA A 115 3.56 -0.52 -4.50
N VAL A 116 2.58 0.38 -4.33
CA VAL A 116 2.83 1.74 -3.86
C VAL A 116 3.49 1.73 -2.48
N LEU A 117 2.95 0.94 -1.54
CA LEU A 117 3.46 0.89 -0.17
C LEU A 117 4.89 0.32 -0.12
N LEU A 118 5.15 -0.74 -0.87
CA LEU A 118 6.47 -1.35 -0.96
C LEU A 118 7.50 -0.39 -1.57
N LEU A 119 7.15 0.32 -2.65
CA LEU A 119 8.05 1.29 -3.27
C LEU A 119 8.34 2.49 -2.37
N LEU A 120 7.35 2.97 -1.62
CA LEU A 120 7.58 4.04 -0.64
C LEU A 120 8.51 3.60 0.48
N ARG A 121 8.35 2.36 0.98
CA ARG A 121 9.28 1.77 1.97
C ARG A 121 10.71 1.70 1.43
N VAL A 122 10.88 1.30 0.17
CA VAL A 122 12.20 1.23 -0.48
C VAL A 122 12.80 2.62 -0.69
N ALA A 123 11.99 3.60 -1.10
CA ALA A 123 12.45 4.96 -1.35
C ALA A 123 12.79 5.74 -0.07
N PHE A 124 12.06 5.48 1.03
CA PHE A 124 12.20 6.23 2.29
C PHE A 124 12.37 5.29 3.50
N PRO A 125 13.42 4.46 3.55
CA PRO A 125 13.60 3.42 4.57
C PRO A 125 13.81 3.98 5.99
N ASP A 126 14.23 5.25 6.12
CA ASP A 126 14.39 5.94 7.40
C ASP A 126 13.07 6.49 7.95
N ALA A 127 12.07 6.67 7.08
CA ALA A 127 10.77 7.20 7.42
C ALA A 127 9.71 6.10 7.56
N ILE A 128 9.77 5.09 6.70
CA ILE A 128 8.79 4.02 6.60
C ILE A 128 9.43 2.70 7.06
N GLY A 129 8.81 2.08 8.05
CA GLY A 129 9.19 0.79 8.59
C GLY A 129 8.51 -0.36 7.84
N ASP A 130 8.10 -1.37 8.58
CA ASP A 130 7.45 -2.53 7.99
C ASP A 130 6.03 -2.21 7.48
N VAL A 131 5.65 -2.87 6.38
CA VAL A 131 4.30 -2.85 5.85
C VAL A 131 3.56 -4.06 6.43
N GLU A 132 2.64 -3.79 7.34
CA GLU A 132 1.73 -4.78 7.90
C GLU A 132 0.44 -4.84 7.08
N VAL A 133 0.04 -6.04 6.67
CA VAL A 133 -1.23 -6.28 5.99
C VAL A 133 -2.16 -7.00 6.95
N VAL A 134 -3.26 -6.34 7.33
CA VAL A 134 -4.27 -6.92 8.23
C VAL A 134 -5.48 -7.33 7.41
N CYS A 135 -5.72 -8.64 7.31
CA CYS A 135 -6.87 -9.18 6.60
C CYS A 135 -7.31 -10.52 7.21
N SER A 136 -8.60 -10.63 7.54
CA SER A 136 -9.21 -11.86 8.05
C SER A 136 -9.37 -12.95 6.98
N THR A 137 -9.40 -12.56 5.69
CA THR A 137 -9.78 -13.44 4.58
C THR A 137 -8.68 -13.61 3.53
N VAL A 138 -7.43 -13.24 3.84
CA VAL A 138 -6.30 -13.43 2.92
C VAL A 138 -6.08 -14.92 2.66
N ALA A 139 -6.05 -15.29 1.37
CA ALA A 139 -5.78 -16.67 0.97
C ALA A 139 -4.32 -17.06 1.29
N PRO A 140 -4.02 -18.35 1.56
CA PRO A 140 -2.66 -18.78 1.89
C PRO A 140 -1.61 -18.40 0.84
N VAL A 141 -1.96 -18.49 -0.44
CA VAL A 141 -1.08 -18.09 -1.56
C VAL A 141 -0.81 -16.58 -1.57
N GLU A 142 -1.80 -15.76 -1.23
CA GLU A 142 -1.63 -14.31 -1.14
C GLU A 142 -0.79 -13.93 0.07
N ARG A 143 -0.99 -14.61 1.20
CA ARG A 143 -0.16 -14.45 2.39
C ARG A 143 1.29 -14.73 2.06
N GLN A 144 1.57 -15.88 1.46
CA GLN A 144 2.92 -16.27 1.09
C GLN A 144 3.56 -15.24 0.16
N ALA A 145 2.85 -14.80 -0.88
CA ALA A 145 3.35 -13.78 -1.80
C ALA A 145 3.66 -12.45 -1.10
N MET A 146 2.79 -11.99 -0.21
CA MET A 146 3.00 -10.75 0.56
C MET A 146 4.19 -10.87 1.52
N GLU A 147 4.34 -12.00 2.21
CA GLU A 147 5.47 -12.27 3.09
C GLU A 147 6.80 -12.34 2.33
N GLU A 148 6.82 -12.99 1.15
CA GLU A 148 7.98 -13.02 0.25
C GLU A 148 8.37 -11.63 -0.29
N LEU A 149 7.41 -10.71 -0.40
CA LEU A 149 7.65 -9.31 -0.75
C LEU A 149 8.06 -8.45 0.45
N GLY A 150 8.18 -9.05 1.64
CA GLY A 150 8.65 -8.41 2.86
C GLY A 150 7.56 -7.73 3.69
N CYS A 151 6.28 -8.06 3.48
CA CYS A 151 5.18 -7.62 4.33
C CYS A 151 5.02 -8.53 5.55
N VAL A 152 4.49 -7.96 6.63
CA VAL A 152 4.02 -8.73 7.80
C VAL A 152 2.53 -8.94 7.64
N VAL A 153 2.08 -10.18 7.42
CA VAL A 153 0.65 -10.46 7.24
C VAL A 153 0.05 -10.92 8.57
N THR A 154 -0.85 -10.11 9.12
CA THR A 154 -1.52 -10.41 10.38
C THR A 154 -2.98 -10.79 10.09
N ALA A 155 -3.37 -12.01 10.49
CA ALA A 155 -4.78 -12.35 10.54
C ALA A 155 -5.44 -11.51 11.63
N SER A 156 -6.48 -10.73 11.31
CA SER A 156 -7.27 -10.11 12.36
C SER A 156 -8.04 -11.21 13.08
N VAL A 157 -7.55 -11.63 14.25
CA VAL A 157 -8.40 -12.34 15.20
C VAL A 157 -9.37 -11.29 15.72
N GLN A 158 -10.66 -11.42 15.38
CA GLN A 158 -11.71 -10.67 16.06
C GLN A 158 -11.57 -10.95 17.56
N GLN A 159 -11.10 -9.95 18.32
CA GLN A 159 -11.22 -9.91 19.76
C GLN A 159 -12.53 -9.22 20.11
#